data_AF-A0A7J9BIG3-F1
#
_entry.id   AF-A0A7J9BIG3-F1
#
_cell.length_a   1.000
_cell.length_b   1.000
_cell.length_c   1.000
_cell.angle_alpha   90.00
_cell.angle_beta   90.00
_cell.angle_gamma   90.00
#
_symmetry.space_group_name_H-M   'P 1'
#
loop_
_entity.id
_entity.type
_entity.pdbx_description
1 polymer ?
#
loop_
_entity_poly.entity_id
_entity_poly.type
_entity_poly.pdbx_seq_one_letter_code
_entity_poly.pdbx_strand_id
1 'polypeptide(L)'
;MGDVAKDLASGTVGGAAQLIVGHPFDTIKVKLQSQPVPLPGQPPKYAGAMDAVKQTLAAEGPRGLYKGMGAPLATVAAFNALLFTVRGQMESFLRSEPGVPLTVNQQVIAGAGAGVAVSFLACPTELIKC
;
A
#
# COMPACT_ATOMS: atom_id res chain seq x y z
N MET A 1 -11.86 23.98 10.28
CA MET A 1 -11.39 22.82 11.08
C MET A 1 -12.24 21.57 10.89
N GLY A 2 -13.58 21.68 10.81
CA GLY A 2 -14.48 20.52 10.67
C GLY A 2 -14.33 19.72 9.38
N ASP A 3 -14.00 20.37 8.26
CA ASP A 3 -13.89 19.68 6.96
C ASP A 3 -12.63 18.82 6.86
N VAL A 4 -11.48 19.33 7.33
CA VAL A 4 -10.21 18.57 7.36
C VAL A 4 -10.33 17.30 8.21
N ALA A 5 -11.03 17.37 9.35
CA ALA A 5 -11.25 16.20 10.20
C ALA A 5 -12.15 15.15 9.53
N LYS A 6 -13.18 15.59 8.80
CA LYS A 6 -14.05 14.72 8.00
C LYS A 6 -13.30 14.07 6.83
N ASP A 7 -12.46 14.83 6.14
CA ASP A 7 -11.66 14.35 5.03
C ASP A 7 -10.61 13.33 5.51
N LEU A 8 -9.96 13.60 6.64
CA LEU A 8 -8.98 12.68 7.24
C LEU A 8 -9.66 11.38 7.72
N ALA A 9 -10.80 11.48 8.38
CA ALA A 9 -11.54 10.31 8.87
C ALA A 9 -12.04 9.45 7.70
N SER A 10 -12.67 10.06 6.70
CA SER A 10 -13.17 9.35 5.50
C SER A 10 -12.03 8.74 4.69
N GLY A 11 -10.90 9.44 4.54
CA GLY A 11 -9.70 8.91 3.88
C GLY A 11 -9.06 7.75 4.65
N THR A 12 -9.05 7.79 5.98
CA THR A 12 -8.51 6.71 6.80
C THR A 12 -9.39 5.46 6.73
N VAL A 13 -10.71 5.62 6.83
CA VAL A 13 -11.66 4.51 6.72
C VAL A 13 -11.62 3.90 5.33
N GLY A 14 -11.57 4.72 4.28
CA GLY A 14 -11.40 4.26 2.90
C GLY A 14 -10.08 3.49 2.71
N GLY A 15 -8.98 4.00 3.24
CA GLY A 15 -7.67 3.33 3.20
C GLY A 15 -7.68 2.00 3.94
N ALA A 16 -8.30 1.93 5.11
CA ALA A 16 -8.44 0.69 5.87
C ALA A 16 -9.30 -0.35 5.13
N ALA A 17 -10.43 0.07 4.54
CA ALA A 17 -11.27 -0.81 3.74
C ALA A 17 -10.50 -1.37 2.52
N GLN A 18 -9.71 -0.53 1.84
CA GLN A 18 -8.89 -0.97 0.73
C GLN A 18 -7.82 -1.98 1.15
N LEU A 19 -7.18 -1.78 2.31
CA LEU A 19 -6.24 -2.77 2.87
C LEU A 19 -6.96 -4.07 3.22
N ILE A 20 -8.12 -4.03 3.86
CA ILE A 20 -8.87 -5.24 4.23
C ILE A 20 -9.24 -6.06 2.99
N VAL A 21 -9.72 -5.41 1.93
CA VAL A 21 -10.09 -6.11 0.69
C VAL A 21 -8.87 -6.57 -0.12
N GLY A 22 -7.80 -5.77 -0.14
CA GLY A 22 -6.61 -6.02 -0.95
C GLY A 22 -5.57 -6.97 -0.33
N HIS A 23 -5.45 -7.00 0.99
CA HIS A 23 -4.38 -7.73 1.70
C HIS A 23 -4.35 -9.25 1.44
N PRO A 24 -5.48 -9.95 1.21
CA PRO A 24 -5.44 -11.36 0.78
C PRO A 24 -4.68 -11.53 -0.54
N PHE A 25 -4.86 -10.61 -1.50
CA PHE A 25 -4.16 -10.65 -2.79
C PHE A 25 -2.67 -10.37 -2.61
N ASP A 26 -2.32 -9.40 -1.77
CA ASP A 26 -0.92 -9.11 -1.41
C ASP A 26 -0.23 -10.32 -0.78
N THR A 27 -0.90 -11.00 0.15
CA THR A 27 -0.35 -12.16 0.86
C THR A 27 -0.05 -13.30 -0.11
N ILE A 28 -0.95 -13.56 -1.06
CA ILE A 28 -0.74 -14.57 -2.10
C ILE A 28 0.36 -14.17 -3.07
N LYS A 29 0.40 -12.89 -3.47
CA LYS A 29 1.46 -12.36 -4.32
C LYS A 29 2.84 -12.52 -3.68
N VAL A 30 3.01 -12.14 -2.41
CA VAL A 30 4.28 -12.31 -1.69
C VAL A 30 4.63 -13.79 -1.54
N LYS A 31 3.68 -14.66 -1.17
CA LYS A 31 3.93 -16.11 -1.10
C LYS A 31 4.39 -16.71 -2.44
N LEU A 32 3.85 -16.23 -3.56
CA LEU A 32 4.29 -16.67 -4.90
C LEU A 32 5.66 -16.11 -5.30
N GLN A 33 5.95 -14.85 -4.96
CA GLN A 33 7.21 -14.19 -5.31
C GLN A 33 8.38 -14.64 -4.42
N SER A 34 8.09 -14.99 -3.16
CA SER A 34 9.08 -15.44 -2.17
C SER A 34 9.19 -16.97 -2.08
N GLN A 35 8.48 -17.72 -2.92
CA GLN A 35 8.62 -19.18 -2.91
C GLN A 35 10.04 -19.58 -3.37
N PRO A 36 10.65 -20.61 -2.76
CA PRO A 36 11.98 -21.06 -3.14
C PRO A 36 11.99 -21.55 -4.59
N VAL A 37 13.11 -21.32 -5.27
CA VAL A 37 13.33 -21.85 -6.63
C VAL A 37 13.29 -23.39 -6.54
N PRO A 38 12.46 -24.07 -7.35
CA PRO A 38 12.38 -25.52 -7.33
C PRO A 38 13.73 -26.14 -7.71
N LEU A 39 14.12 -27.22 -7.02
CA LEU A 39 15.26 -28.04 -7.44
C LEU A 39 14.99 -28.68 -8.80
N PRO A 40 16.01 -29.01 -9.60
CA PRO A 40 15.83 -29.70 -10.88
C PRO A 40 14.99 -30.97 -10.70
N GLY A 41 13.85 -31.03 -11.40
CA GLY A 41 12.91 -32.16 -11.34
C GLY A 41 11.83 -32.10 -10.25
N GLN A 42 11.79 -31.05 -9.41
CA GLN A 42 10.70 -30.84 -8.44
C GLN A 42 9.70 -29.78 -8.90
N PRO A 43 8.39 -29.97 -8.66
CA PRO A 43 7.41 -28.93 -8.91
C PRO A 43 7.57 -27.75 -7.94
N PRO A 44 7.19 -26.52 -8.34
CA PRO A 44 7.16 -25.37 -7.44
C PRO A 44 6.21 -25.62 -6.26
N LYS A 45 6.51 -24.99 -5.11
CA LYS A 45 5.68 -25.09 -3.90
C LYS A 45 4.24 -24.65 -4.18
N TYR A 46 4.09 -23.63 -5.02
CA TYR A 46 2.79 -23.16 -5.50
C TYR A 46 2.79 -23.19 -7.03
N ALA A 47 1.89 -23.99 -7.61
CA ALA A 47 1.71 -24.07 -9.07
C ALA A 47 1.10 -22.78 -9.67
N GLY A 48 0.47 -21.96 -8.83
CA GLY A 48 -0.12 -20.68 -9.22
C GLY A 48 -0.91 -20.03 -8.07
N ALA A 49 -1.57 -18.91 -8.35
CA ALA A 49 -2.28 -18.14 -7.32
C ALA A 49 -3.43 -18.92 -6.66
N MET A 50 -4.23 -19.64 -7.45
CA MET A 50 -5.34 -20.44 -6.91
C MET A 50 -4.85 -21.60 -6.05
N ASP A 51 -3.71 -22.19 -6.39
CA ASP A 51 -3.06 -23.24 -5.59
C ASP A 51 -2.51 -22.67 -4.27
N ALA A 52 -1.84 -21.52 -4.32
CA ALA A 52 -1.38 -20.80 -3.13
C ALA A 52 -2.53 -20.43 -2.18
N VAL A 53 -3.69 -20.02 -2.71
CA VAL A 53 -4.90 -19.74 -1.90
C VAL A 53 -5.39 -21.01 -1.21
N LYS A 54 -5.58 -22.11 -1.96
CA LYS A 54 -6.06 -23.38 -1.41
C LYS A 54 -5.14 -23.92 -0.33
N GLN A 55 -3.82 -23.94 -0.59
CA GLN A 55 -2.83 -24.38 0.38
C GLN A 55 -2.80 -23.48 1.62
N THR A 56 -2.90 -22.16 1.46
CA THR A 56 -2.90 -21.22 2.59
C THR A 56 -4.15 -21.41 3.45
N LEU A 57 -5.32 -21.58 2.84
CA LEU A 57 -6.57 -21.85 3.57
C LEU A 57 -6.54 -23.21 4.28
N ALA A 58 -5.95 -24.23 3.68
CA ALA A 58 -5.83 -25.55 4.29
C ALA A 58 -4.85 -25.57 5.48
N ALA A 59 -3.74 -24.81 5.39
CA ALA A 59 -2.68 -24.83 6.39
C ALA A 59 -2.91 -23.83 7.55
N GLU A 60 -3.34 -22.59 7.23
CA GLU A 60 -3.42 -21.47 8.18
C GLU A 60 -4.87 -20.99 8.40
N GLY A 61 -5.83 -21.54 7.66
CA GLY A 61 -7.22 -21.08 7.65
C GLY A 61 -7.39 -19.68 7.01
N PRO A 62 -8.61 -19.12 7.09
CA PRO A 62 -8.92 -17.79 6.54
C PRO A 62 -8.08 -16.66 7.16
N ARG A 63 -7.64 -16.82 8.41
CA ARG A 63 -6.78 -15.84 9.09
C ARG A 63 -5.37 -15.78 8.51
N GLY A 64 -4.90 -16.85 7.87
CA GLY A 64 -3.61 -16.89 7.18
C GLY A 64 -3.50 -15.86 6.05
N LEU A 65 -4.63 -15.52 5.39
CA LEU A 65 -4.69 -14.50 4.34
C LEU A 65 -4.54 -13.07 4.87
N TYR A 66 -4.66 -12.86 6.17
CA TYR A 66 -4.60 -11.55 6.83
C TYR A 66 -3.38 -11.39 7.74
N LYS A 67 -2.48 -12.37 7.72
CA LYS A 67 -1.24 -12.34 8.48
C LYS A 67 -0.38 -11.17 8.02
N GLY A 68 0.17 -10.40 8.96
CA GLY A 68 0.99 -9.22 8.67
C GLY A 68 0.20 -7.93 8.35
N MET A 69 -1.15 -7.93 8.37
CA MET A 69 -1.95 -6.72 8.06
C MET A 69 -1.84 -5.62 9.14
N GLY A 70 -1.45 -5.98 10.36
CA GLY A 70 -1.42 -5.04 11.49
C GLY A 70 -0.53 -3.82 11.27
N ALA A 71 0.67 -4.01 10.71
CA ALA A 71 1.59 -2.90 10.44
C ALA A 71 1.03 -1.92 9.39
N PRO A 72 0.59 -2.37 8.19
CA PRO A 72 -0.08 -1.48 7.22
C PRO A 72 -1.32 -0.77 7.75
N LEU A 73 -2.16 -1.44 8.54
CA LEU A 73 -3.36 -0.82 9.13
C LEU A 73 -3.01 0.28 10.14
N ALA A 74 -1.98 0.07 10.95
CA ALA A 74 -1.57 1.06 11.95
C ALA A 74 -0.98 2.33 11.31
N THR A 75 -0.37 2.21 10.13
CA THR A 75 0.35 3.31 9.48
C THR A 75 -0.44 3.98 8.35
N VAL A 76 -1.60 3.45 7.93
CA VAL A 76 -2.38 3.96 6.79
C VAL A 76 -2.76 5.44 6.92
N ALA A 77 -3.13 5.87 8.13
CA ALA A 77 -3.47 7.26 8.40
C ALA A 77 -2.24 8.18 8.24
N ALA A 78 -1.09 7.75 8.77
CA ALA A 78 0.16 8.49 8.67
C ALA A 78 0.65 8.57 7.21
N PHE A 79 0.50 7.49 6.44
CA PHE A 79 0.82 7.48 5.00
C PHE A 79 -0.01 8.47 4.22
N ASN A 80 -1.34 8.42 4.38
CA ASN A 80 -2.24 9.33 3.68
C ASN A 80 -1.98 10.78 4.10
N ALA A 81 -1.82 11.03 5.40
CA ALA A 81 -1.52 12.38 5.89
C ALA A 81 -0.22 12.94 5.30
N LEU A 82 0.86 12.14 5.29
CA LEU A 82 2.14 12.57 4.73
C LEU A 82 2.05 12.79 3.21
N LEU A 83 1.41 11.85 2.49
CA LEU A 83 1.22 11.94 1.04
C LEU A 83 0.48 13.22 0.65
N PHE A 84 -0.68 13.48 1.27
CA PHE A 84 -1.47 14.67 0.98
C PHE A 84 -0.77 15.95 1.41
N THR A 85 -0.06 15.95 2.54
CA THR A 85 0.68 17.12 3.01
C THR A 85 1.80 17.49 2.04
N VAL A 86 2.67 16.54 1.70
CA VAL A 86 3.82 16.81 0.83
C VAL A 86 3.35 17.12 -0.58
N ARG A 87 2.34 16.42 -1.09
CA ARG A 87 1.74 16.73 -2.38
C ARG A 87 1.14 18.15 -2.39
N GLY A 88 0.37 18.53 -1.38
CA GLY A 88 -0.22 19.86 -1.28
C GLY A 88 0.84 20.97 -1.23
N GLN A 89 1.91 20.77 -0.48
CA GLN A 89 3.06 21.68 -0.44
C GLN A 89 3.74 21.78 -1.82
N MET A 90 4.06 20.64 -2.45
CA MET A 90 4.67 20.61 -3.78
C MET A 90 3.77 21.29 -4.82
N GLU A 91 2.47 21.00 -4.83
CA GLU A 91 1.53 21.66 -5.73
C GLU A 91 1.48 23.18 -5.49
N SER A 92 1.57 23.63 -4.23
CA SER A 92 1.65 25.06 -3.90
C SER A 92 2.94 25.73 -4.39
N PHE A 93 4.07 25.02 -4.37
CA PHE A 93 5.35 25.54 -4.88
C PHE A 93 5.40 25.57 -6.41
N LEU A 94 4.79 24.59 -7.08
CA LEU A 94 4.79 24.49 -8.54
C LEU A 94 3.68 25.31 -9.22
N ARG A 95 2.65 25.75 -8.48
CA ARG A 95 1.58 26.60 -9.03
C ARG A 95 2.10 28.02 -9.31
N SER A 96 1.96 28.45 -10.55
CA SER A 96 2.24 29.83 -10.96
C SER A 96 1.13 30.81 -10.54
N GLU A 97 -0.14 30.38 -10.56
CA GLU A 97 -1.30 31.21 -10.22
C GLU A 97 -2.32 30.44 -9.35
N PRO A 98 -2.98 31.09 -8.38
CA PRO A 98 -4.04 30.47 -7.58
C PRO A 98 -5.25 30.10 -8.46
N GLY A 99 -5.62 28.81 -8.50
CA GLY A 99 -6.85 28.34 -9.15
C GLY A 99 -6.66 27.71 -10.54
N VAL A 100 -5.46 27.76 -11.12
CA VAL A 100 -5.18 27.08 -12.39
C VAL A 100 -4.86 25.60 -12.14
N PRO A 101 -5.47 24.64 -12.87
CA PRO A 101 -5.11 23.24 -12.76
C PRO A 101 -3.65 23.01 -13.19
N LEU A 102 -2.89 22.25 -12.41
CA LEU A 102 -1.48 21.96 -12.74
C LEU A 102 -1.40 21.16 -14.03
N THR A 103 -0.37 21.47 -14.83
CA THR A 103 0.00 20.64 -15.98
C THR A 103 0.40 19.23 -15.53
N VAL A 104 0.23 18.24 -16.41
CA VAL A 104 0.56 16.83 -16.12
C VAL A 104 2.00 16.68 -15.60
N ASN A 105 2.96 17.41 -16.18
CA ASN A 105 4.36 17.37 -15.77
C ASN A 105 4.56 17.88 -14.33
N GLN A 106 3.86 18.95 -13.94
CA GLN A 106 3.95 19.47 -12.57
C GLN A 106 3.27 18.52 -11.57
N GLN A 107 2.17 17.85 -11.96
CA GLN A 107 1.54 16.82 -11.15
C GLN A 107 2.46 15.61 -10.93
N VAL A 108 3.21 15.21 -11.97
CA VAL A 108 4.23 14.15 -11.86
C VAL A 108 5.32 14.54 -10.88
N ILE A 109 5.85 15.76 -10.95
CA ILE A 109 6.90 16.23 -10.03
C ILE A 109 6.38 16.29 -8.58
N ALA A 110 5.17 16.82 -8.38
CA ALA A 110 4.55 16.85 -7.06
C ALA A 110 4.29 15.44 -6.50
N GLY A 111 3.84 14.52 -7.36
CA GLY A 111 3.66 13.12 -7.01
C GLY A 111 4.97 12.41 -6.67
N ALA A 112 6.03 12.66 -7.44
CA ALA A 112 7.36 12.10 -7.19
C ALA A 112 7.92 12.59 -5.84
N GLY A 113 7.84 13.89 -5.55
CA GLY A 113 8.29 14.44 -4.26
C GLY A 113 7.51 13.87 -3.08
N ALA A 114 6.19 13.73 -3.22
CA ALA A 114 5.36 13.08 -2.20
C ALA A 114 5.72 11.60 -2.02
N GLY A 115 5.99 10.88 -3.12
CA GLY A 115 6.42 9.48 -3.09
C GLY A 115 7.73 9.30 -2.33
N VAL A 116 8.74 10.13 -2.60
CA VAL A 116 10.03 10.10 -1.89
C VAL A 116 9.85 10.30 -0.38
N ALA A 117 9.01 11.27 0.02
CA ALA A 117 8.74 11.51 1.43
C ALA A 117 8.03 10.31 2.09
N VAL A 118 7.04 9.72 1.41
CA VAL A 118 6.30 8.55 1.89
C VAL A 118 7.21 7.33 2.03
N SER A 119 8.22 7.15 1.17
CA SER A 119 9.16 6.03 1.22
C SER A 119 9.85 5.86 2.58
N PHE A 120 10.16 6.95 3.28
CA PHE A 120 10.80 6.90 4.60
C PHE A 120 9.93 6.21 5.67
N LEU A 121 8.59 6.33 5.57
CA LEU A 121 7.68 5.58 6.43
C LEU A 121 7.31 4.22 5.81
N ALA A 122 7.27 4.12 4.48
CA ALA A 122 6.75 2.95 3.78
C ALA A 122 7.70 1.77 3.90
N CYS A 123 8.98 1.99 3.61
CA CYS A 123 10.00 0.94 3.64
C CYS A 123 10.09 0.19 4.98
N PRO A 124 10.18 0.85 6.17
CA PRO A 124 10.24 0.11 7.43
C PRO A 124 8.93 -0.64 7.74
N THR A 125 7.79 -0.06 7.37
CA THR A 125 6.48 -0.70 7.60
C THR A 125 6.31 -1.94 6.72
N GLU A 126 6.72 -1.86 5.45
CA GLU A 126 6.69 -3.00 4.54
C GLU A 126 7.69 -4.08 4.95
N LEU A 127 8.84 -3.71 5.51
CA LEU A 127 9.79 -4.67 6.06
C LEU A 127 9.20 -5.46 7.24
N ILE A 128 8.41 -4.82 8.11
CA ILE A 128 7.74 -5.48 9.25
C ILE A 128 6.57 -6.36 8.79
N LYS A 129 5.98 -6.07 7.62
CA LYS A 129 4.88 -6.86 7.04
C LYS A 129 5.36 -8.22 6.50
N CYS A 130 6.57 -8.28 5.96
CA CYS A 130 7.20 -9.47 5.34
C CYS A 130 7.73 -10.46 6.37
#